data_AF-X1PEU2-F1
#
_entry.id   AF-X1PEU2-F1
#
_cell.length_a   1.000
_cell.length_b   1.000
_cell.length_c   1.000
_cell.angle_alpha   90.00
_cell.angle_beta   90.00
_cell.angle_gamma   90.00
#
_symmetry.space_group_name_H-M   'P 1'
#
loop_
_entity.id
_entity.type
_entity.pdbx_description
1 polymer ?
#
loop_
_entity_poly.entity_id
_entity_poly.type
_entity_poly.pdbx_seq_one_letter_code
_entity_poly.pdbx_strand_id
1 'polypeptide(L)'
;MTAKGTFITSGAERVAVSQLLRSPGVYFSVEEDATSGRGLCHAKLIPIRGAWLEFETSNRDVISAKIDGKRKIPISTLLLAIGYSSEEQVLELFAGEDNNPDHQYIKATVEREPLVKDEPEALLDIYRKMRPGDPPNIDNARKLVKNQFVDEKVEA
;
A
#
# COMPACT_ATOMS: atom_id res chain seq x y z
N MET A 1 -10.62 26.35 24.22
CA MET A 1 -11.24 25.46 25.21
C MET A 1 -11.67 26.31 26.40
N THR A 2 -12.90 26.15 26.89
CA THR A 2 -13.38 26.86 28.08
C THR A 2 -12.79 26.25 29.35
N ALA A 3 -13.00 26.87 30.52
CA ALA A 3 -12.64 26.30 31.82
C ALA A 3 -13.32 24.95 32.11
N LYS A 4 -14.43 24.63 31.43
CA LYS A 4 -15.14 23.36 31.53
C LYS A 4 -14.61 22.27 30.58
N GLY A 5 -13.60 22.56 29.76
CA GLY A 5 -13.11 21.63 28.75
C GLY A 5 -13.97 21.58 27.47
N THR A 6 -14.87 22.55 27.28
CA THR A 6 -15.77 22.63 26.11
C THR A 6 -15.27 23.62 25.06
N PHE A 7 -15.91 23.64 23.90
CA PHE A 7 -15.64 24.55 22.77
C PHE A 7 -16.94 25.23 22.33
N ILE A 8 -16.89 26.53 22.03
CA ILE A 8 -18.01 27.25 21.41
C ILE A 8 -17.76 27.34 19.91
N THR A 9 -18.61 26.73 19.10
CA THR A 9 -18.54 26.78 17.63
C THR A 9 -19.88 27.25 17.07
N SER A 10 -19.89 28.38 16.37
CA SER A 10 -21.12 29.04 15.88
C SER A 10 -22.16 29.29 16.99
N GLY A 11 -21.71 29.69 18.17
CA GLY A 11 -22.59 29.99 19.32
C GLY A 11 -23.08 28.78 20.11
N ALA A 12 -22.85 27.55 19.65
CA ALA A 12 -23.21 26.33 20.37
C ALA A 12 -22.00 25.76 21.13
N GLU A 13 -22.22 25.34 22.37
CA GLU A 13 -21.22 24.66 23.20
C GLU A 13 -21.12 23.18 22.82
N ARG A 14 -19.89 22.69 22.62
CA ARG A 14 -19.58 21.33 22.17
C ARG A 14 -18.44 20.73 23.00
N VAL A 15 -18.41 19.41 23.11
CA VAL A 15 -17.33 18.65 23.76
C VAL A 15 -16.63 17.81 22.70
N ALA A 16 -15.29 17.83 22.72
CA ALA A 16 -14.51 16.88 21.94
C ALA A 16 -14.48 15.53 22.67
N VAL A 17 -14.83 14.46 21.96
CA VAL A 17 -14.81 13.09 22.51
C VAL A 17 -13.57 12.38 21.97
N SER A 18 -12.77 11.81 22.87
CA SER A 18 -11.63 10.97 22.50
C SER A 18 -12.11 9.71 21.79
N GLN A 19 -11.58 9.45 20.60
CA GLN A 19 -11.86 8.23 19.84
C GLN A 19 -10.77 7.18 20.09
N LEU A 20 -11.17 5.91 20.14
CA LEU A 20 -10.23 4.79 20.10
C LEU A 20 -9.92 4.47 18.64
N LEU A 21 -8.66 4.65 18.26
CA LEU A 21 -8.12 4.31 16.95
C LEU A 21 -7.23 3.07 17.08
N ARG A 22 -7.01 2.36 15.97
CA ARG A 22 -6.01 1.28 15.93
C ARG A 22 -4.63 1.87 16.20
N SER A 23 -3.82 1.17 16.99
CA SER A 23 -2.43 1.56 17.19
C SER A 23 -1.67 1.46 15.86
N PRO A 24 -0.62 2.25 15.69
CA PRO A 24 0.35 2.02 14.62
C PRO A 24 0.96 0.62 14.72
N GLY A 25 1.17 -0.03 13.58
CA GLY A 25 1.75 -1.37 13.53
C GLY A 25 1.39 -2.13 12.25
N VAL A 26 1.81 -3.40 12.21
CA VAL A 26 1.47 -4.34 11.14
C VAL A 26 0.45 -5.33 11.67
N TYR A 27 -0.68 -5.44 10.98
CA TYR A 27 -1.76 -6.36 11.31
C TYR A 27 -1.91 -7.39 10.21
N PHE A 28 -1.93 -8.66 10.58
CA PHE A 28 -2.18 -9.77 9.66
C PHE A 28 -3.54 -10.38 9.95
N SER A 29 -4.27 -10.76 8.90
CA SER A 29 -5.50 -11.53 9.01
C SER A 29 -5.57 -12.55 7.89
N VAL A 30 -6.29 -13.63 8.12
CA VAL A 30 -6.58 -14.66 7.12
C VAL A 30 -8.08 -14.82 7.05
N GLU A 31 -8.62 -14.76 5.84
CA GLU A 31 -10.05 -14.94 5.56
C GLU A 31 -10.24 -16.09 4.57
N GLU A 32 -11.21 -16.96 4.81
CA GLU A 32 -11.50 -18.07 3.90
C GLU A 32 -12.26 -17.57 2.67
N ASP A 33 -11.73 -17.80 1.48
CA ASP A 33 -12.41 -17.50 0.23
C ASP A 33 -13.54 -18.51 0.00
N ALA A 34 -14.78 -18.04 0.01
CA ALA A 34 -15.97 -18.88 -0.16
C ALA A 34 -15.99 -19.68 -1.48
N THR A 35 -15.25 -19.23 -2.51
CA THR A 35 -15.22 -19.92 -3.81
C THR A 35 -14.18 -21.03 -3.85
N SER A 36 -12.96 -20.76 -3.37
CA SER A 36 -11.85 -21.73 -3.43
C SER A 36 -11.65 -22.54 -2.14
N GLY A 37 -12.26 -22.13 -1.03
CA GLY A 37 -12.02 -22.69 0.31
C GLY A 37 -10.63 -22.38 0.87
N ARG A 38 -9.86 -21.52 0.21
CA ARG A 38 -8.48 -21.19 0.60
C ARG A 38 -8.46 -20.02 1.59
N GLY A 39 -7.56 -20.09 2.58
CA GLY A 39 -7.25 -18.95 3.43
C GLY A 39 -6.45 -17.88 2.67
N LEU A 40 -7.07 -16.74 2.38
CA LEU A 40 -6.44 -15.57 1.79
C LEU A 40 -5.87 -14.67 2.89
N CYS A 41 -4.59 -14.34 2.76
CA CYS A 41 -3.87 -13.50 3.68
C CYS A 41 -4.07 -12.02 3.34
N HIS A 42 -4.22 -11.22 4.40
CA HIS A 42 -4.26 -9.77 4.35
C HIS A 42 -3.25 -9.21 5.34
N ALA A 43 -2.58 -8.13 4.96
CA ALA A 43 -1.71 -7.38 5.87
C ALA A 43 -2.05 -5.89 5.79
N LYS A 44 -2.06 -5.20 6.93
CA LYS A 44 -2.23 -3.74 7.01
C LYS A 44 -1.07 -3.14 7.78
N LEU A 45 -0.31 -2.28 7.12
CA LEU A 45 0.68 -1.41 7.74
C LEU A 45 0.01 -0.07 8.02
N ILE A 46 -0.18 0.20 9.31
CA ILE A 46 -0.75 1.45 9.82
C ILE A 46 0.40 2.25 10.43
N PRO A 47 0.91 3.29 9.75
CA PRO A 47 1.95 4.12 10.33
C PRO A 47 1.36 5.15 11.32
N ILE A 48 2.22 5.73 12.15
CA ILE A 48 1.87 6.90 13.00
C ILE A 48 1.55 8.12 12.11
N ARG A 49 2.30 8.28 11.02
CA ARG A 49 2.16 9.32 10.00
C ARG A 49 2.54 8.73 8.64
N GLY A 50 1.83 9.10 7.58
CA GLY A 50 2.12 8.64 6.21
C GLY A 50 1.01 7.77 5.62
N ALA A 51 1.29 7.12 4.48
CA ALA A 51 0.32 6.27 3.80
C ALA A 51 0.00 5.00 4.59
N TRP A 52 -1.26 4.63 4.60
CA TRP A 52 -1.65 3.26 4.94
C TRP A 52 -1.32 2.35 3.76
N LEU A 53 -0.66 1.23 4.05
CA LEU A 53 -0.43 0.18 3.07
C LEU A 53 -1.28 -1.04 3.44
N GLU A 54 -2.04 -1.53 2.47
CA GLU A 54 -2.82 -2.75 2.61
C GLU A 54 -2.36 -3.75 1.56
N PHE A 55 -2.11 -4.98 1.98
CA PHE A 55 -1.72 -6.09 1.13
C PHE A 55 -2.78 -7.18 1.21
N GLU A 56 -3.04 -7.84 0.09
CA GLU A 56 -4.00 -8.93 0.01
C GLU A 56 -3.56 -9.95 -1.03
N THR A 57 -3.72 -11.23 -0.70
CA THR A 57 -3.62 -12.34 -1.66
C THR A 57 -4.99 -12.61 -2.28
N SER A 58 -5.00 -13.04 -3.54
CA SER A 58 -6.21 -13.50 -4.22
C SER A 58 -6.17 -15.00 -4.50
N ASN A 59 -7.31 -15.58 -4.85
CA ASN A 59 -7.43 -16.99 -5.25
C ASN A 59 -6.76 -17.32 -6.60
N ARG A 60 -6.23 -16.33 -7.30
CA ARG A 60 -5.41 -16.48 -8.52
C ARG A 60 -3.92 -16.33 -8.25
N ASP A 61 -3.52 -16.46 -6.99
CA ASP A 61 -2.14 -16.34 -6.54
C ASP A 61 -1.51 -14.96 -6.83
N VAL A 62 -2.33 -13.92 -6.99
CA VAL A 62 -1.85 -12.54 -7.14
C VAL A 62 -1.83 -11.84 -5.78
N ILE A 63 -0.71 -11.18 -5.47
CA ILE A 63 -0.56 -10.26 -4.34
C ILE A 63 -0.81 -8.84 -4.85
N SER A 64 -1.75 -8.15 -4.21
CA SER A 64 -2.03 -6.74 -4.48
C SER A 64 -1.69 -5.87 -3.28
N ALA A 65 -1.21 -4.66 -3.54
CA ALA A 65 -1.09 -3.58 -2.58
C ALA A 65 -2.14 -2.50 -2.84
N LYS A 66 -2.52 -1.76 -1.80
CA LYS A 66 -3.27 -0.49 -1.88
C LYS A 66 -2.56 0.54 -1.03
N ILE A 67 -2.52 1.77 -1.54
CA ILE A 67 -1.94 2.93 -0.88
C ILE A 67 -3.11 3.84 -0.51
N ASP A 68 -3.29 4.18 0.77
CA ASP A 68 -4.39 5.02 1.28
C ASP A 68 -5.79 4.59 0.79
N GLY A 69 -6.04 3.28 0.75
CA GLY A 69 -7.32 2.72 0.29
C GLY A 69 -7.66 2.99 -1.19
N LYS A 70 -6.67 3.39 -1.99
CA LYS A 70 -6.83 3.61 -3.45
C LYS A 70 -6.92 2.27 -4.20
N ARG A 71 -6.83 2.34 -5.53
CA ARG A 71 -6.94 1.17 -6.40
C ARG A 71 -5.84 0.14 -6.10
N LYS A 72 -6.18 -1.13 -6.27
CA LYS A 72 -5.22 -2.25 -6.18
C LYS A 72 -4.12 -2.08 -7.23
N ILE A 73 -2.89 -2.24 -6.79
CA ILE A 73 -1.71 -2.39 -7.65
C ILE A 73 -1.06 -3.74 -7.38
N PRO A 74 -0.49 -4.41 -8.39
CA PRO A 74 0.38 -5.57 -8.16
C PRO A 74 1.50 -5.22 -7.18
N ILE A 75 1.88 -6.16 -6.31
CA ILE A 75 2.99 -5.91 -5.38
C ILE A 75 4.31 -5.65 -6.12
N SER A 76 4.51 -6.29 -7.28
CA SER A 76 5.67 -6.09 -8.16
C SER A 76 5.83 -4.62 -8.55
N THR A 77 4.76 -3.94 -8.95
CA THR A 77 4.77 -2.50 -9.26
C THR A 77 5.24 -1.67 -8.07
N LEU A 78 4.76 -1.96 -6.86
CA LEU A 78 5.21 -1.23 -5.67
C LEU A 78 6.69 -1.47 -5.39
N LEU A 79 7.15 -2.72 -5.51
CA LEU A 79 8.55 -3.10 -5.29
C LEU A 79 9.48 -2.38 -6.27
N LEU A 80 9.13 -2.34 -7.56
CA LEU A 80 9.91 -1.61 -8.55
C LEU A 80 9.99 -0.11 -8.22
N ALA A 81 8.87 0.48 -7.81
CA ALA A 81 8.80 1.91 -7.47
C ALA A 81 9.60 2.32 -6.22
N ILE A 82 9.87 1.40 -5.28
CA ILE A 82 10.64 1.69 -4.06
C ILE A 82 12.15 1.46 -4.21
N GLY A 83 12.61 0.95 -5.35
CA GLY A 83 14.04 0.88 -5.68
C GLY A 83 14.54 -0.47 -6.20
N TYR A 84 13.68 -1.48 -6.36
CA TYR A 84 14.08 -2.71 -7.05
C TYR A 84 14.08 -2.44 -8.57
N SER A 85 15.23 -2.64 -9.22
CA SER A 85 15.49 -2.06 -10.54
C SER A 85 14.92 -2.88 -11.71
N SER A 86 14.54 -4.15 -11.47
CA SER A 86 13.96 -5.03 -12.51
C SER A 86 13.11 -6.15 -11.93
N GLU A 87 12.27 -6.76 -12.78
CA GLU A 87 11.45 -7.93 -12.44
C GLU A 87 12.30 -9.11 -11.98
N GLU A 88 13.45 -9.34 -12.60
CA GLU A 88 14.37 -10.44 -12.24
C GLU A 88 14.88 -10.26 -10.81
N GLN A 89 15.21 -9.04 -10.41
CA GLN A 89 15.65 -8.75 -9.04
C GLN A 89 14.52 -9.02 -8.03
N VAL A 90 13.27 -8.69 -8.38
CA VAL A 90 12.11 -8.98 -7.54
C VAL A 90 11.93 -10.50 -7.41
N LEU A 91 12.02 -11.25 -8.50
CA LEU A 91 11.89 -12.71 -8.47
C LEU A 91 13.01 -13.37 -7.65
N GLU A 92 14.24 -12.89 -7.79
CA GLU A 92 15.39 -13.38 -7.03
C GLU A 92 15.23 -13.12 -5.53
N LEU A 93 14.74 -11.95 -5.14
CA LEU A 93 14.53 -11.57 -3.74
C LEU A 93 13.59 -12.53 -3.01
N PHE A 94 12.57 -13.02 -3.70
CA PHE A 94 11.55 -13.91 -3.13
C PHE A 94 11.75 -15.40 -3.48
N ALA A 95 12.82 -15.77 -4.17
CA ALA A 95 13.04 -17.15 -4.61
C ALA A 95 13.08 -18.18 -3.45
N GLY A 96 13.51 -17.75 -2.25
CA GLY A 96 13.52 -18.59 -1.06
C GLY A 96 12.14 -18.81 -0.42
N GLU A 97 11.26 -17.80 -0.51
CA GLU A 97 9.93 -17.79 0.14
C GLU A 97 8.82 -18.26 -0.80
N ASP A 98 8.91 -17.93 -2.09
CA ASP A 98 7.94 -18.29 -3.13
C ASP A 98 8.28 -19.66 -3.77
N ASN A 99 8.50 -20.65 -2.91
CA ASN A 99 9.03 -21.97 -3.26
C ASN A 99 7.96 -23.06 -3.45
N ASN A 100 6.68 -22.72 -3.28
CA ASN A 100 5.58 -23.68 -3.44
C ASN A 100 5.30 -23.91 -4.94
N PRO A 101 5.41 -25.15 -5.46
CA PRO A 101 5.17 -25.44 -6.87
C PRO A 101 3.73 -25.21 -7.31
N ASP A 102 2.76 -25.31 -6.40
CA ASP A 102 1.33 -25.14 -6.72
C ASP A 102 0.90 -23.66 -6.66
N HIS A 103 1.61 -22.83 -5.88
CA HIS A 103 1.25 -21.44 -5.61
C HIS A 103 2.49 -20.55 -5.58
N GLN A 104 2.87 -20.03 -6.76
CA GLN A 104 3.97 -19.08 -6.92
C GLN A 104 3.41 -17.65 -7.00
N TYR A 105 3.26 -17.00 -5.85
CA TYR A 105 2.54 -15.74 -5.73
C TYR A 105 3.26 -14.57 -6.40
N ILE A 106 4.58 -14.46 -6.23
CA ILE A 106 5.36 -13.35 -6.79
C ILE A 106 5.43 -13.50 -8.30
N LYS A 107 5.69 -14.72 -8.78
CA LYS A 107 5.70 -15.02 -10.22
C LYS A 107 4.36 -14.71 -10.88
N ALA A 108 3.26 -15.24 -10.33
CA ALA A 108 1.91 -14.97 -10.84
C ALA A 108 1.56 -13.48 -10.81
N THR A 109 2.09 -12.74 -9.83
CA THR A 109 1.88 -11.29 -9.74
C THR A 109 2.66 -10.51 -10.80
N VAL A 110 3.91 -10.88 -11.08
CA VAL A 110 4.71 -10.26 -12.15
C VAL A 110 4.03 -10.49 -13.51
N GLU A 111 3.58 -11.71 -13.78
CA GLU A 111 2.85 -12.07 -15.01
C GLU A 111 1.52 -11.31 -15.18
N ARG A 112 0.94 -10.80 -14.08
CA ARG A 112 -0.33 -10.07 -14.09
C ARG A 112 -0.22 -8.67 -14.70
N GLU A 113 0.96 -8.05 -14.68
CA GLU A 113 1.17 -6.68 -15.14
C GLU A 113 2.39 -6.60 -16.06
N PRO A 114 2.31 -7.15 -17.29
CA PRO A 114 3.45 -7.27 -18.20
C PRO A 114 3.93 -5.94 -18.80
N LEU A 115 3.22 -4.84 -18.52
CA LEU A 115 3.51 -3.50 -19.02
C LEU A 115 4.43 -2.69 -18.09
N VAL A 116 4.76 -3.21 -16.91
CA VAL A 116 5.54 -2.50 -15.90
C VAL A 116 6.75 -3.34 -15.52
N LYS A 117 7.88 -3.06 -16.17
CA LYS A 117 9.10 -3.87 -16.03
C LYS A 117 10.25 -3.17 -15.31
N ASP A 118 10.18 -1.85 -15.24
CA ASP A 118 11.22 -1.02 -14.66
C ASP A 118 10.67 -0.02 -13.62
N GLU A 119 11.59 0.60 -12.88
CA GLU A 119 11.26 1.63 -11.89
C GLU A 119 10.48 2.82 -12.52
N PRO A 120 10.90 3.44 -13.64
CA PRO A 120 10.16 4.55 -14.24
C PRO A 120 8.70 4.23 -14.60
N GLU A 121 8.44 3.09 -15.22
CA GLU A 121 7.08 2.65 -15.57
C GLU A 121 6.24 2.44 -14.31
N ALA A 122 6.82 1.82 -13.28
CA ALA A 122 6.15 1.59 -12.01
C ALA A 122 5.79 2.90 -11.30
N LEU A 123 6.70 3.88 -11.28
CA LEU A 123 6.45 5.20 -10.74
C LEU A 123 5.29 5.89 -11.47
N LEU A 124 5.28 5.85 -12.81
CA LEU A 124 4.24 6.47 -13.62
C LEU A 124 2.88 5.76 -13.43
N ASP A 125 2.87 4.44 -13.33
CA ASP A 125 1.65 3.66 -13.09
C ASP A 125 1.03 4.01 -11.73
N ILE A 126 1.84 4.02 -10.66
CA ILE A 126 1.40 4.43 -9.32
C ILE A 126 0.89 5.88 -9.36
N TYR A 127 1.60 6.79 -10.02
CA TYR A 127 1.19 8.19 -10.12
C TYR A 127 -0.18 8.34 -10.78
N ARG A 128 -0.43 7.65 -11.91
CA ARG A 128 -1.73 7.66 -12.60
C ARG A 128 -2.86 7.13 -11.72
N LYS A 129 -2.59 6.07 -10.93
CA LYS A 129 -3.59 5.47 -10.03
C LYS A 129 -3.88 6.33 -8.80
N MET A 130 -2.88 7.06 -8.30
CA MET A 130 -3.03 7.98 -7.16
C MET A 130 -3.65 9.32 -7.58
N ARG A 131 -3.32 9.81 -8.78
CA ARG A 131 -3.74 11.12 -9.31
C ARG A 131 -4.22 11.01 -10.77
N PRO A 132 -5.44 10.49 -11.01
CA PRO A 132 -5.94 10.21 -12.36
C PRO A 132 -6.20 11.43 -13.25
N GLY A 133 -6.05 12.65 -12.75
CA GLY A 133 -6.24 13.90 -13.50
C GLY A 133 -4.96 14.68 -13.78
N ASP A 134 -3.84 14.34 -13.14
CA ASP A 134 -2.58 15.08 -13.29
C ASP A 134 -1.74 14.44 -14.41
N PRO A 135 -1.15 15.23 -15.33
CA PRO A 135 -0.24 14.69 -16.33
C PRO A 135 0.94 14.00 -15.63
N PRO A 136 1.23 12.72 -15.96
CA PRO A 136 2.26 11.96 -15.28
C PRO A 136 3.64 12.46 -15.73
N ASN A 137 4.49 12.78 -14.75
CA ASN A 137 5.89 13.12 -14.95
C ASN A 137 6.73 12.25 -14.00
N ILE A 138 7.83 11.67 -14.49
CA ILE A 138 8.72 10.79 -13.73
C ILE A 138 9.23 11.48 -12.47
N ASP A 139 9.65 12.76 -12.56
CA ASP A 139 10.16 13.50 -11.41
C ASP A 139 9.09 13.70 -10.34
N ASN A 140 7.86 14.03 -10.76
CA ASN A 140 6.73 14.20 -9.85
C ASN A 140 6.31 12.86 -9.24
N ALA A 141 6.35 11.78 -10.02
CA ALA A 141 6.03 10.44 -9.56
C ALA A 141 7.05 9.93 -8.53
N ARG A 142 8.35 10.08 -8.82
CA ARG A 142 9.43 9.75 -7.89
C ARG A 142 9.30 10.54 -6.59
N LYS A 143 9.03 11.86 -6.69
CA LYS A 143 8.81 12.70 -5.51
C LYS A 143 7.58 12.29 -4.71
N LEU A 144 6.48 11.93 -5.38
CA LEU A 144 5.26 11.46 -4.72
C LEU A 144 5.54 10.18 -3.91
N VAL A 145 6.15 9.18 -4.54
CA VAL A 145 6.46 7.89 -3.92
C VAL A 145 7.44 8.07 -2.76
N LYS A 146 8.51 8.86 -2.95
CA LYS A 146 9.48 9.17 -1.88
C LYS A 146 8.81 9.83 -0.67
N ASN A 147 7.96 10.84 -0.91
CA ASN A 147 7.25 11.53 0.18
C ASN A 147 6.26 10.62 0.91
N GLN A 148 5.70 9.63 0.22
CA GLN A 148 4.66 8.77 0.77
C GLN A 148 5.24 7.63 1.61
N PHE A 149 6.41 7.10 1.25
CA PHE A 149 6.97 5.88 1.85
C PHE A 149 8.32 6.03 2.52
N VAL A 150 9.12 7.06 2.17
CA VAL A 150 10.55 7.10 2.52
C VAL A 150 10.92 8.34 3.35
N ASP A 151 10.33 9.51 3.07
CA ASP A 151 10.67 10.72 3.84
C ASP A 151 10.01 10.69 5.23
N GLU A 152 10.82 10.32 6.23
CA GLU A 152 10.56 10.69 7.62
C GLU A 152 10.71 12.22 7.74
N LYS A 153 9.62 12.97 7.65
CA LYS A 153 9.58 14.27 8.32
C LYS A 153 9.53 14.03 9.83
N VAL A 154 10.69 13.70 10.40
CA VAL A 154 10.99 13.87 11.83
C VAL A 154 11.13 15.37 12.08
N GLU A 155 10.00 16.07 12.19
CA GLU A 155 9.98 17.32 12.93
C GLU A 155 9.49 16.99 14.34
N ALA A 156 10.46 17.09 15.25
CA ALA A 156 10.33 16.96 16.70
C ALA A 156 9.43 18.05 17.30
#